data_AF-A0A8S1EFB3-F1
#
_entry.id   AF-A0A8S1EFB3-F1
#
_cell.length_a   1.000
_cell.length_b   1.000
_cell.length_c   1.000
_cell.angle_alpha   90.00
_cell.angle_beta   90.00
_cell.angle_gamma   90.00
#
_symmetry.space_group_name_H-M   'P 1'
#
loop_
_entity.id
_entity.type
_entity.pdbx_description
1 polymer ?
#
loop_
_entity_poly.entity_id
_entity_poly.type
_entity_poly.pdbx_seq_one_letter_code
_entity_poly.pdbx_strand_id
1 'polypeptide(L)'
;MNSILVFCLLVIAIAAQVDRHAIFEKAVGPCIADRCQSKHVCYYGQCVPEGIAPEMPRLKKEDSIGPCLNYMCPKDSFCHENNCYPL
;
A
#
# COMPACT_ATOMS: atom_id res chain seq x y z
N MET A 1 7.46 35.20 -3.76
CA MET A 1 7.33 33.74 -3.49
C MET A 1 8.61 33.09 -3.99
N ASN A 2 9.44 32.55 -3.10
CA ASN A 2 10.85 32.22 -3.39
C ASN A 2 10.95 31.02 -4.36
N SER A 3 11.42 31.22 -5.61
CA SER A 3 11.57 30.15 -6.61
C SER A 3 12.41 28.96 -6.12
N ILE A 4 13.42 29.20 -5.26
CA ILE A 4 14.27 28.16 -4.69
C ILE A 4 13.46 27.22 -3.77
N LEU A 5 12.53 27.80 -3.01
CA LEU A 5 11.70 27.07 -2.05
C LEU A 5 10.67 26.19 -2.78
N VAL A 6 10.12 26.68 -3.89
CA VAL A 6 9.24 25.91 -4.79
C VAL A 6 9.98 24.74 -5.43
N PHE A 7 11.21 24.95 -5.90
CA PHE A 7 12.04 23.90 -6.47
C PHE A 7 12.36 22.79 -5.46
N CYS A 8 12.74 23.15 -4.24
CA CYS A 8 13.01 22.17 -3.18
C CYS A 8 11.77 21.32 -2.84
N LEU A 9 10.59 21.94 -2.73
CA LEU A 9 9.34 21.21 -2.44
C LEU A 9 8.97 20.23 -3.56
N LEU A 10 9.20 20.61 -4.83
CA LEU A 10 8.98 19.73 -5.98
C LEU A 10 9.92 18.51 -5.95
N VAL A 11 11.21 18.70 -5.66
CA VAL A 11 12.18 17.59 -5.60
C VAL A 11 11.82 16.59 -4.50
N ILE A 12 11.39 17.08 -3.33
CA ILE A 12 10.97 16.22 -2.21
C ILE A 12 9.72 15.42 -2.56
N ALA A 13 8.73 16.05 -3.21
CA ALA A 13 7.50 15.37 -3.63
C ALA A 13 7.76 14.25 -4.66
N ILE A 14 8.71 14.47 -5.59
CA ILE A 14 9.09 13.46 -6.59
C ILE A 14 9.80 12.28 -5.93
N ALA A 15 10.72 12.53 -4.99
CA ALA A 15 11.43 11.45 -4.29
C ALA A 15 10.47 10.51 -3.52
N ALA A 16 9.44 11.06 -2.87
CA ALA A 16 8.46 10.26 -2.13
C ALA A 16 7.56 9.37 -3.03
N GLN A 17 7.41 9.71 -4.31
CA GLN A 17 6.62 8.92 -5.27
C GLN A 17 7.40 7.69 -5.77
N VAL A 18 8.72 7.81 -5.92
CA VAL A 18 9.60 6.75 -6.46
C VAL A 18 9.63 5.52 -5.55
N ASP A 19 9.64 5.70 -4.23
CA ASP A 19 9.73 4.58 -3.28
C ASP A 19 8.54 3.63 -3.35
N ARG A 20 7.31 4.15 -3.47
CA ARG A 20 6.12 3.30 -3.50
C ARG A 20 6.06 2.44 -4.75
N HIS A 21 6.46 2.98 -5.90
CA HIS A 21 6.43 2.22 -7.15
C HIS A 21 7.41 1.04 -7.11
N ALA A 22 8.61 1.26 -6.56
CA ALA A 22 9.64 0.25 -6.41
C ALA A 22 9.25 -0.90 -5.46
N ILE A 23 8.39 -0.65 -4.47
CA ILE A 23 7.88 -1.68 -3.56
C ILE A 23 6.91 -2.61 -4.30
N PHE A 24 5.93 -2.06 -5.03
CA PHE A 24 4.93 -2.86 -5.73
C PHE A 24 5.48 -3.60 -6.96
N GLU A 25 6.55 -3.09 -7.59
CA GLU A 25 7.27 -3.85 -8.63
C GLU A 25 7.89 -5.15 -8.11
N LYS A 26 8.18 -5.21 -6.81
CA LYS A 26 8.68 -6.42 -6.13
C LYS A 26 7.57 -7.28 -5.54
N ALA A 27 6.30 -6.96 -5.80
CA ALA A 27 5.19 -7.77 -5.33
C ALA A 27 5.20 -9.14 -6.00
N VAL A 28 5.01 -10.19 -5.21
CA VAL A 28 5.01 -11.59 -5.68
C VAL A 28 3.59 -12.13 -5.90
N GLY A 29 2.57 -11.38 -5.47
CA GLY A 29 1.15 -11.74 -5.61
C GLY A 29 0.26 -11.06 -4.56
N PRO A 30 -1.05 -11.32 -4.59
CA PRO A 30 -1.99 -10.77 -3.62
C PRO A 30 -1.86 -11.47 -2.24
N CYS A 31 -2.27 -10.77 -1.19
CA CYS A 31 -2.46 -11.39 0.11
C CYS A 31 -3.69 -12.31 0.10
N ILE A 32 -3.60 -13.42 0.84
CA ILE A 32 -4.76 -14.30 1.06
C ILE A 32 -5.00 -14.33 2.57
N ALA A 33 -6.18 -13.86 2.99
CA ALA A 33 -6.54 -13.76 4.41
C ALA A 33 -5.50 -12.99 5.25
N ASP A 34 -5.03 -11.84 4.76
CA ASP A 34 -3.99 -11.00 5.37
C ASP A 34 -2.65 -11.70 5.60
N ARG A 35 -2.39 -12.79 4.85
CA ARG A 35 -1.17 -13.59 4.98
C ARG A 35 -0.42 -13.68 3.66
N CYS A 36 0.88 -13.86 3.81
CA CYS A 36 1.84 -14.08 2.73
C CYS A 36 2.75 -15.27 3.08
N GLN A 37 3.51 -15.73 2.08
CA GLN A 37 4.56 -16.73 2.29
C GLN A 37 5.64 -16.18 3.25
N SER A 38 6.50 -17.08 3.74
CA SER A 38 7.64 -16.68 4.56
C SER A 38 8.46 -15.58 3.87
N LYS A 39 9.03 -14.66 4.67
CA LYS A 39 9.84 -13.52 4.21
C LYS A 39 9.10 -12.44 3.43
N HIS A 40 7.77 -12.44 3.47
CA HIS A 40 6.93 -11.43 2.86
C HIS A 40 5.93 -10.88 3.88
N VAL A 41 5.55 -9.62 3.68
CA VAL A 41 4.55 -8.92 4.48
C VAL A 41 3.41 -8.48 3.56
N CYS A 42 2.19 -8.45 4.10
CA CYS A 42 1.04 -7.94 3.37
C CYS A 42 1.05 -6.41 3.42
N TYR A 43 1.22 -5.77 2.26
CA TYR A 43 1.24 -4.33 2.10
C TYR A 43 0.24 -3.91 1.02
N TYR A 44 -0.80 -3.15 1.40
CA TYR A 44 -1.93 -2.77 0.55
C TYR A 44 -2.51 -3.96 -0.27
N GLY A 45 -2.70 -5.11 0.40
CA GLY A 45 -3.20 -6.34 -0.23
C GLY A 45 -2.24 -7.04 -1.17
N GLN A 46 -0.98 -6.61 -1.26
CA GLN A 46 0.07 -7.26 -2.02
C GLN A 46 1.12 -7.85 -1.09
N CYS A 47 1.59 -9.05 -1.40
CA CYS A 47 2.73 -9.67 -0.74
C CYS A 47 4.01 -9.09 -1.30
N VAL A 48 4.76 -8.39 -0.46
CA VAL A 48 6.04 -7.76 -0.79
C VAL A 48 7.12 -8.25 0.18
N PRO A 49 8.41 -8.28 -0.22
CA PRO A 49 9.49 -8.71 0.66
C PRO A 49 9.51 -7.95 2.00
N GLU A 50 9.87 -8.65 3.08
CA GLU A 50 10.09 -8.00 4.38
C GLU A 50 11.26 -7.00 4.30
N GLY A 51 11.18 -5.89 5.04
CA GLY A 51 12.25 -4.89 5.11
C GLY A 51 12.28 -3.86 3.99
N ILE A 52 11.43 -3.96 2.96
CA ILE A 52 11.27 -2.90 1.94
C ILE A 52 9.98 -2.10 2.11
N ALA A 53 8.93 -2.70 2.69
CA ALA A 53 7.67 -2.01 2.90
C ALA A 53 7.71 -1.21 4.20
N PRO A 54 7.29 0.06 4.19
CA PRO A 54 7.12 0.83 5.41
C PRO A 54 5.96 0.28 6.23
N GLU A 55 5.82 0.76 7.47
CA GLU A 55 4.66 0.43 8.30
C GLU A 55 3.36 0.84 7.60
N MET A 56 2.37 -0.06 7.60
CA MET A 56 1.07 0.20 7.02
C MET A 56 0.33 1.23 7.89
N PRO A 57 -0.31 2.26 7.30
CA PRO A 57 -1.09 3.21 8.09
C PRO A 57 -2.23 2.49 8.83
N ARG A 58 -2.60 3.01 10.00
CA ARG A 58 -3.79 2.51 10.71
C ARG A 58 -5.04 2.88 9.92
N LEU A 59 -5.68 1.87 9.33
CA LEU A 59 -6.93 2.02 8.62
C LEU A 59 -8.08 2.12 9.62
N LYS A 60 -9.01 3.03 9.37
CA LYS A 60 -10.24 3.15 10.17
C LYS A 60 -11.34 2.39 9.48
N LYS A 61 -12.11 1.62 10.23
CA LYS A 61 -13.18 0.78 9.67
C LYS A 61 -14.23 1.60 8.91
N GLU A 62 -14.44 2.85 9.29
CA GLU A 62 -15.38 3.76 8.63
C GLU A 62 -14.96 4.14 7.20
N ASP A 63 -13.66 4.05 6.89
CA ASP A 63 -13.12 4.28 5.56
C ASP A 63 -13.24 3.03 4.66
N SER A 64 -13.78 1.93 5.19
CA SER A 64 -14.00 0.72 4.40
C SER A 64 -15.16 0.89 3.43
N ILE A 65 -14.98 0.37 2.22
CA ILE A 65 -16.03 0.36 1.19
C ILE A 65 -16.99 -0.83 1.35
N GLY A 66 -16.68 -1.77 2.25
CA GLY A 66 -17.47 -2.97 2.50
C GLY A 66 -16.61 -4.13 3.01
N PRO A 67 -17.21 -5.32 3.22
CA PRO A 67 -16.48 -6.51 3.63
C PRO A 67 -15.71 -7.13 2.45
N CYS A 68 -14.66 -7.90 2.75
CA CYS A 68 -14.02 -8.74 1.74
C CYS A 68 -14.92 -9.91 1.33
N LEU A 69 -14.89 -10.27 0.05
CA LEU A 69 -15.56 -11.46 -0.48
C LEU A 69 -14.48 -12.48 -0.85
N ASN A 70 -14.40 -13.59 -0.10
CA ASN A 70 -13.34 -14.60 -0.25
C ASN A 70 -11.92 -13.99 -0.23
N TYR A 71 -11.68 -13.05 0.70
CA TYR A 71 -10.42 -12.30 0.81
C TYR A 71 -10.07 -11.41 -0.38
N MET A 72 -11.02 -11.19 -1.28
CA MET A 72 -10.89 -10.32 -2.45
C MET A 72 -11.79 -9.10 -2.32
N CYS A 73 -11.39 -8.03 -3.01
CA CYS A 73 -12.10 -6.77 -3.10
C CYS A 73 -12.30 -6.39 -4.57
N PRO A 74 -13.26 -5.51 -4.87
CA PRO A 74 -13.41 -4.93 -6.20
C PRO A 74 -12.12 -4.21 -6.65
N LYS A 75 -12.06 -3.89 -7.94
CA LYS A 75 -10.90 -3.26 -8.55
C LYS A 75 -10.51 -1.97 -7.80
N ASP A 76 -9.20 -1.71 -7.73
CA ASP A 76 -8.60 -0.54 -7.07
C ASP A 76 -8.87 -0.50 -5.55
N SER A 77 -9.02 -1.67 -4.94
CA SER A 77 -9.20 -1.84 -3.49
C SER A 77 -8.47 -3.09 -3.00
N PHE A 78 -8.15 -3.12 -1.71
CA PHE A 78 -7.46 -4.23 -1.07
C PHE A 78 -8.19 -4.71 0.18
N CYS A 79 -8.05 -5.99 0.49
CA CYS A 79 -8.60 -6.59 1.69
C CYS A 79 -7.63 -6.42 2.85
N HIS A 80 -8.12 -5.89 3.98
CA HIS A 80 -7.42 -5.85 5.25
C HIS A 80 -8.37 -6.06 6.42
N GLU A 81 -8.06 -7.00 7.32
CA GLU A 81 -8.89 -7.36 8.47
C GLU A 81 -10.36 -7.63 8.08
N ASN A 82 -10.56 -8.34 6.98
CA ASN A 82 -11.87 -8.67 6.40
C ASN A 82 -12.71 -7.46 5.91
N ASN A 83 -12.09 -6.29 5.74
CA ASN A 83 -12.71 -5.11 5.13
C ASN A 83 -11.94 -4.66 3.89
N CYS A 84 -12.65 -4.13 2.90
CA CYS A 84 -12.08 -3.58 1.69
C CYS A 84 -11.78 -2.09 1.88
N TYR A 85 -10.57 -1.69 1.51
CA TYR A 85 -10.12 -0.30 1.53
C TYR A 85 -9.63 0.14 0.15
N PRO A 86 -9.80 1.41 -0.22
CA PRO A 86 -9.28 1.94 -1.49
C PRO A 86 -7.75 1.97 -1.49
N LEU A 87 -7.13 1.66 -2.63
CA LEU A 87 -5.68 1.74 -2.86
C LEU A 87 -5.16 3.18 -2.96
#